data_AF-I0JRY4-F1
#
_entry.id   AF-I0JRY4-F1
#
_cell.length_a   1.000
_cell.length_b   1.000
_cell.length_c   1.000
_cell.angle_alpha   90.00
_cell.angle_beta   90.00
_cell.angle_gamma   90.00
#
_symmetry.space_group_name_H-M   'P 1'
#
loop_
_entity.id
_entity.type
_entity.pdbx_description
1 polymer ?
#
loop_
_entity_poly.entity_id
_entity_poly.type
_entity_poly.pdbx_seq_one_letter_code
_entity_poly.pdbx_strand_id
1 'polypeptide(L)'
;MEIQFDCINVNQIKMSSGIFVGPNSQNNWSAHKKENSALGTIVGNGNVVHQNINVIHDEDMVDMPIKKETIKNSHGKGYEDA
;
A
#
# COMPACT_ATOMS: atom_id res chain seq x y z
N MET A 1 14.65 -3.22 -32.21
CA MET A 1 13.27 -2.92 -31.79
C MET A 1 13.35 -2.38 -30.38
N GLU A 2 13.00 -1.11 -30.21
CA GLU A 2 13.01 -0.41 -28.92
C GLU A 2 11.56 -0.28 -28.47
N ILE A 3 11.23 -0.73 -27.26
CA ILE A 3 9.90 -0.50 -26.67
C ILE A 3 9.96 0.87 -26.00
N GLN A 4 9.47 1.90 -26.68
CA GLN A 4 9.21 3.21 -26.07
C GLN A 4 7.82 3.18 -25.45
N PHE A 5 7.74 3.29 -24.13
CA PHE A 5 6.47 3.58 -23.48
C PHE A 5 6.11 5.03 -23.77
N ASP A 6 5.12 5.22 -24.64
CA ASP A 6 4.31 6.44 -24.62
C ASP A 6 3.80 6.61 -23.17
N CYS A 7 3.91 7.83 -22.66
CA CYS A 7 4.05 8.17 -21.25
C CYS A 7 3.22 7.34 -20.24
N ILE A 8 3.78 7.13 -19.04
CA ILE A 8 2.99 6.64 -17.90
C ILE A 8 2.19 7.82 -17.33
N ASN A 9 0.91 7.91 -17.73
CA ASN A 9 0.00 8.89 -17.16
C ASN A 9 -0.82 8.26 -16.01
N VAL A 10 -0.52 8.67 -14.78
CA VAL A 10 -1.21 8.16 -13.58
C VAL A 10 -2.00 9.29 -12.94
N ASN A 11 -3.32 9.20 -13.02
CA ASN A 11 -4.21 10.19 -12.41
C ASN A 11 -4.31 10.01 -10.88
N GLN A 12 -4.20 8.77 -10.38
CA GLN A 12 -4.20 8.50 -8.95
C GLN A 12 -3.64 7.11 -8.63
N ILE A 13 -2.75 7.04 -7.64
CA ILE A 13 -2.44 5.81 -6.89
C ILE A 13 -2.78 6.07 -5.42
N LYS A 14 -3.31 5.06 -4.73
CA LYS A 14 -3.67 5.16 -3.31
C LYS A 14 -3.22 3.94 -2.55
N MET A 15 -2.90 4.14 -1.28
CA MET A 15 -2.54 3.10 -0.33
C MET A 15 -1.31 2.34 -0.79
N SER A 16 -1.13 1.11 -0.29
CA SER A 16 -0.07 0.14 -0.57
C SER A 16 0.18 -0.17 -2.05
N SER A 17 0.61 0.84 -2.82
CA SER A 17 0.69 0.84 -4.27
C SER A 17 2.08 1.27 -4.74
N GLY A 18 2.47 0.81 -5.92
CA GLY A 18 3.70 1.19 -6.59
C GLY A 18 3.57 1.05 -8.11
N ILE A 19 4.36 1.80 -8.85
CA ILE A 19 4.46 1.72 -10.30
C ILE A 19 5.89 1.28 -10.61
N PHE A 20 6.06 0.17 -11.31
CA PHE A 20 7.37 -0.41 -11.61
C PHE A 20 7.52 -0.62 -13.11
N VAL A 21 8.65 -0.18 -13.66
CA VAL A 21 8.92 -0.15 -15.10
C VAL A 21 10.31 -0.72 -15.35
N GLY A 22 10.45 -1.52 -16.41
CA GLY A 22 11.69 -2.25 -16.69
C GLY A 22 11.90 -3.46 -15.77
N PRO A 23 13.07 -4.11 -15.84
CA PRO A 23 13.40 -5.23 -14.96
C PRO A 23 13.39 -4.81 -13.50
N ASN A 24 12.59 -5.46 -12.66
CA ASN A 24 12.41 -5.09 -11.26
C ASN A 24 12.19 -6.32 -10.38
N SER A 25 12.51 -6.20 -9.09
CA SER A 25 12.28 -7.21 -8.06
C SER A 25 11.86 -6.54 -6.75
N GLN A 26 10.64 -6.82 -6.28
CA GLN A 26 10.07 -6.28 -5.03
C GLN A 26 10.08 -7.36 -3.94
N ASN A 27 11.27 -7.80 -3.55
CA ASN A 27 11.41 -8.76 -2.48
C ASN A 27 11.08 -8.12 -1.12
N ASN A 28 10.41 -8.87 -0.24
CA ASN A 28 10.04 -8.44 1.11
C ASN A 28 9.15 -7.18 1.16
N TRP A 29 8.36 -6.92 0.12
CA TRP A 29 7.37 -5.86 0.15
C TRP A 29 6.28 -6.20 1.17
N SER A 30 6.08 -5.32 2.16
CA SER A 30 4.93 -5.39 3.07
C SER A 30 4.36 -4.00 3.27
N ALA A 31 3.03 -3.91 3.31
CA ALA A 31 2.34 -2.67 3.55
C ALA A 31 1.05 -2.96 4.32
N HIS A 32 0.81 -2.18 5.37
CA HIS A 32 -0.35 -2.31 6.22
C HIS A 32 -1.01 -0.94 6.35
N LYS A 33 -2.33 -0.92 6.35
CA LYS A 33 -3.08 0.31 6.52
C LYS A 33 -4.42 0.03 7.16
N LYS A 34 -4.78 0.91 8.08
CA LYS A 34 -6.15 1.17 8.49
C LYS A 34 -6.49 2.59 8.10
N GLU A 35 -7.73 2.77 7.73
CA GLU A 35 -8.29 4.07 7.44
C GLU A 35 -9.69 4.08 7.97
N ASN A 36 -9.95 5.06 8.81
CA ASN A 36 -11.29 5.39 9.23
C ASN A 36 -11.63 6.70 8.51
N SER A 37 -12.37 6.59 7.41
CA SER A 37 -12.79 7.75 6.64
C SER A 37 -14.28 7.99 6.85
N ALA A 38 -14.62 9.17 7.32
CA ALA A 38 -16.00 9.54 7.66
C ALA A 38 -16.77 9.92 6.40
N LEU A 39 -16.37 11.03 5.79
CA LEU A 39 -17.00 11.57 4.59
C LEU A 39 -16.35 11.06 3.29
N GLY A 40 -15.13 10.52 3.37
CA GLY A 40 -14.41 10.09 2.18
C GLY A 40 -13.98 11.25 1.28
N THR A 41 -13.89 10.98 -0.02
CA THR A 41 -13.41 11.92 -1.02
C THR A 41 -14.60 12.53 -1.79
N ILE A 42 -14.64 13.86 -1.88
CA ILE A 42 -15.57 14.62 -2.73
C ILE A 42 -14.77 15.24 -3.87
N VAL A 43 -15.06 14.87 -5.11
CA VAL A 43 -14.29 15.28 -6.30
C VAL A 43 -15.24 15.61 -7.46
N GLY A 44 -14.81 16.52 -8.34
CA GLY A 44 -15.63 17.05 -9.44
C GLY A 44 -16.24 18.42 -9.14
N ASN A 45 -16.99 18.96 -10.10
CA ASN A 45 -17.55 20.31 -10.03
C ASN A 45 -19.01 20.27 -9.58
N GLY A 46 -19.45 21.29 -8.82
CA GLY A 46 -20.84 21.41 -8.36
C GLY A 46 -21.18 20.57 -7.13
N ASN A 47 -20.17 20.07 -6.41
CA ASN A 47 -20.39 19.32 -5.19
C ASN A 47 -20.91 20.24 -4.08
N VAL A 48 -22.12 19.96 -3.60
CA VAL A 48 -22.71 20.62 -2.44
C VAL A 48 -22.93 19.58 -1.37
N VAL A 49 -22.34 19.81 -0.21
CA VAL A 49 -22.43 18.94 0.96
C VAL A 49 -22.86 19.77 2.14
N HIS A 50 -24.04 19.48 2.70
CA HIS A 50 -24.68 20.31 3.70
C HIS A 50 -25.32 19.45 4.79
N GLN A 51 -25.26 19.92 6.05
CA GLN A 51 -25.82 19.25 7.23
C GLN A 51 -25.26 17.86 7.53
N ASN A 52 -24.03 17.57 7.10
CA ASN A 52 -23.40 16.29 7.39
C ASN A 52 -22.82 16.26 8.81
N ILE A 53 -23.23 15.25 9.57
CA ILE A 53 -22.58 14.85 10.82
C ILE A 53 -21.94 13.50 10.54
N ASN A 54 -20.61 13.42 10.66
CA ASN A 54 -19.89 12.16 10.52
C ASN A 54 -19.24 11.83 11.85
N VAL A 55 -19.55 10.66 12.40
CA VAL A 55 -18.94 10.15 13.63
C VAL A 55 -18.20 8.88 13.28
N ILE A 56 -16.91 8.87 13.60
CA ILE A 56 -16.10 7.67 13.56
C ILE A 56 -15.87 7.28 15.00
N HIS A 57 -16.33 6.09 15.35
CA HIS A 57 -16.13 5.51 16.66
C HIS A 57 -15.37 4.20 16.49
N ASP A 58 -14.16 4.16 17.01
CA ASP A 58 -13.28 3.01 16.90
C ASP A 58 -12.64 2.75 18.24
N GLU A 59 -13.33 1.95 19.05
CA GLU A 59 -12.92 1.58 20.39
C GLU A 59 -12.33 0.18 20.38
N ASP A 60 -11.02 0.12 20.20
CA ASP A 60 -10.23 -1.08 20.48
C ASP A 60 -9.13 -0.79 21.52
N MET A 61 -8.78 -1.83 22.28
CA MET A 61 -7.66 -1.77 23.26
C MET A 61 -6.30 -1.83 22.55
N VAL A 62 -6.26 -2.44 21.37
CA VAL A 62 -5.08 -2.53 20.50
C VAL A 62 -5.53 -2.42 19.05
N ASP A 63 -5.16 -1.31 18.42
CA ASP A 63 -5.42 -1.03 17.00
C ASP A 63 -4.30 -1.57 16.12
N MET A 64 -4.67 -2.24 15.03
CA MET A 64 -3.77 -2.80 13.99
C MET A 64 -2.43 -3.39 14.49
N PRO A 65 -2.40 -4.51 15.23
CA PRO A 65 -1.14 -5.14 15.55
C PRO A 65 -0.48 -5.68 14.27
N ILE A 66 0.62 -5.06 13.85
CA ILE A 66 1.43 -5.52 12.71
C ILE A 66 2.52 -6.46 13.24
N LYS A 67 2.43 -7.75 12.89
CA LYS A 67 3.49 -8.72 13.17
C LYS A 67 4.36 -8.86 11.92
N LYS A 68 5.65 -8.53 12.05
CA LYS A 68 6.66 -8.91 11.04
C LYS A 68 7.01 -10.38 11.28
N GLU A 69 6.80 -11.24 10.29
CA GLU A 69 7.41 -12.57 10.32
C GLU A 69 8.91 -12.38 10.09
N THR A 70 9.72 -12.69 11.11
CA THR A 70 11.16 -12.78 10.95
C THR A 70 11.43 -13.96 10.03
N ILE A 71 11.98 -13.70 8.84
CA ILE A 71 12.61 -14.78 8.06
C ILE A 71 13.72 -15.31 8.97
N LYS A 72 13.49 -16.47 9.59
CA LYS A 72 14.57 -17.21 10.23
C LYS A 72 15.47 -17.64 9.09
N ASN A 73 16.55 -16.89 8.85
CA ASN A 73 17.72 -17.48 8.25
C ASN A 73 18.22 -18.50 9.28
N SER A 74 17.66 -19.70 9.25
CA SER A 74 18.40 -20.87 9.70
C SER A 74 19.68 -20.83 8.89
N HIS A 75 20.76 -20.34 9.50
CA HIS A 75 22.11 -20.54 9.02
C HIS A 75 22.26 -22.05 8.83
N GLY A 76 22.03 -22.50 7.60
CA GLY A 76 22.47 -23.81 7.14
C GLY A 76 23.98 -23.76 7.19
N LYS A 77 24.55 -24.37 8.24
CA LYS A 77 25.91 -24.87 8.18
C LYS A 77 25.96 -25.92 7.06
N GLY A 78 26.97 -25.80 6.19
CA GLY A 78 27.34 -26.80 5.17
C GLY A 78 26.47 -26.71 3.91
N TYR A 79 27.00 -26.62 2.70
CA TYR A 79 28.20 -27.28 2.19
C TYR A 79 28.97 -26.39 1.21
N GLU A 80 30.29 -26.42 1.33
CA GLU A 80 31.23 -26.23 0.21
C GLU A 80 30.96 -27.28 -0.88
N ASP A 81 31.48 -27.04 -2.08
CA ASP A 81 31.57 -27.97 -3.23
C ASP A 81 30.47 -27.84 -4.31
N ALA A 82 30.72 -26.97 -5.31
CA ALA A 82 30.97 -27.31 -6.72
C ALA A 82 30.97 -26.04 -7.60
#